data_AF-A0A1A8RX44-F1
#
_entry.id   AF-A0A1A8RX44-F1
#
_cell.length_a   1.000
_cell.length_b   1.000
_cell.length_c   1.000
_cell.angle_alpha   90.00
_cell.angle_beta   90.00
_cell.angle_gamma   90.00
#
_symmetry.space_group_name_H-M   'P 1'
#
loop_
_entity.id
_entity.type
_entity.pdbx_description
1 polymer ?
#
loop_
_entity_poly.entity_id
_entity_poly.type
_entity_poly.pdbx_seq_one_letter_code
_entity_poly.pdbx_strand_id
1 'polypeptide(L)' 'WSFLEHLLEEGQEYSTAIGRVWLTVLFLFRMLVLGTAAESAWDDEQADFECNTKQPGCTTVCYDRAFPISHFRYF' A
#
# COMPACT_ATOMS: atom_id res chain seq x y z
N TRP A 1 4.72 -9.92 -8.17
CA TRP A 1 5.94 -9.58 -7.41
C TRP A 1 7.20 -10.31 -7.89
N SER A 2 7.10 -11.28 -8.80
CA SER A 2 8.23 -12.09 -9.29
C SER A 2 9.43 -11.30 -9.83
N PHE A 3 9.22 -10.18 -10.53
CA PHE A 3 10.33 -9.34 -11.01
C PHE A 3 11.13 -8.70 -9.87
N LEU A 4 10.43 -8.24 -8.83
CA LEU A 4 11.05 -7.60 -7.67
C LEU A 4 11.77 -8.64 -6.80
N GLU A 5 11.23 -9.85 -6.74
CA GLU A 5 11.82 -11.02 -6.10
C GLU A 5 13.17 -11.38 -6.73
N HIS A 6 13.23 -11.38 -8.06
CA HIS A 6 14.47 -11.65 -8.81
C HIS A 6 15.56 -10.60 -8.58
N LEU A 7 15.19 -9.31 -8.57
CA LEU A 7 16.13 -8.23 -8.25
C LEU A 7 16.62 -8.28 -6.80
N LEU A 8 15.79 -8.78 -5.88
CA LEU A 8 16.18 -9.00 -4.49
C LEU A 8 17.18 -10.14 -4.36
N GLU A 9 17.01 -11.24 -5.10
CA GLU A 9 17.99 -12.33 -5.14
C GLU A 9 19.34 -11.86 -5.65
N GLU A 10 19.38 -11.11 -6.75
CA GLU A 10 20.63 -10.52 -7.28
C GLU A 10 21.27 -9.53 -6.29
N GLY A 11 20.45 -8.66 -5.67
CA GLY A 11 20.94 -7.67 -4.70
C GLY A 11 21.44 -8.29 -3.38
N GLN A 12 20.93 -9.45 -2.98
CA GLN A 12 21.39 -10.18 -1.80
C GLN A 12 22.83 -10.69 -1.96
N GLU A 13 23.28 -10.99 -3.18
CA GLU A 13 24.63 -11.49 -3.46
C GLU A 13 25.72 -10.50 -3.02
N TYR A 14 25.45 -9.20 -3.18
CA TYR A 14 26.35 -8.10 -2.83
C TYR A 14 26.19 -7.57 -1.39
N SER A 15 25.25 -8.13 -0.60
CA SER A 15 24.91 -7.64 0.73
C SER A 15 25.59 -8.44 1.85
N THR A 16 25.89 -7.74 2.95
CA THR A 16 26.41 -8.37 4.19
C THR A 16 25.37 -9.31 4.79
N ALA A 17 25.78 -10.30 5.58
CA ALA A 17 24.85 -11.25 6.19
C ALA A 17 23.74 -10.57 7.00
N ILE A 18 24.06 -9.47 7.68
CA ILE A 18 23.10 -8.63 8.41
C ILE A 18 22.16 -7.90 7.45
N GLY A 19 22.70 -7.32 6.37
CA GLY A 19 21.90 -6.65 5.34
C GLY A 19 20.93 -7.59 4.64
N ARG A 20 21.33 -8.84 4.38
CA ARG A 20 20.46 -9.89 3.82
C ARG A 20 19.26 -10.17 4.70
N VAL A 21 19.50 -10.42 5.99
CA VAL A 21 18.41 -10.68 6.96
C VAL A 21 17.49 -9.46 7.06
N TRP A 22 18.05 -8.26 7.16
CA TRP A 22 17.27 -7.02 7.25
C TRP A 22 16.39 -6.79 6.02
N LEU A 23 16.95 -6.92 4.81
CA LEU A 23 16.20 -6.76 3.55
C LEU A 23 15.11 -7.81 3.41
N THR A 24 15.40 -9.07 3.76
CA THR A 24 14.42 -10.16 3.67
C THR A 24 13.26 -9.92 4.63
N VAL A 25 13.55 -9.52 5.88
CA VAL A 25 12.52 -9.23 6.89
C VAL A 25 11.67 -8.02 6.46
N LEU A 26 12.29 -6.92 6.03
CA LEU A 26 11.55 -5.75 5.56
C LEU A 26 10.66 -6.07 4.37
N PHE A 27 11.18 -6.85 3.42
CA PHE A 27 10.43 -7.19 2.22
C PHE A 27 9.22 -8.08 2.53
N LEU A 28 9.43 -9.15 3.30
CA LEU A 28 8.35 -10.04 3.71
C LEU A 28 7.29 -9.31 4.53
N PHE A 29 7.71 -8.46 5.48
CA PHE A 29 6.77 -7.72 6.31
C PHE A 29 5.97 -6.71 5.49
N ARG A 30 6.63 -5.97 4.59
CA ARG A 30 5.96 -5.00 3.71
C ARG A 30 4.97 -5.69 2.77
N MET A 31 5.36 -6.81 2.18
CA MET A 31 4.50 -7.62 1.32
C MET A 31 3.30 -8.19 2.05
N LEU A 32 3.49 -8.68 3.27
CA LEU A 32 2.42 -9.23 4.11
C LEU A 32 1.42 -8.15 4.50
N VAL A 33 1.90 -6.96 4.90
CA VAL A 33 1.03 -5.82 5.23
C VAL A 33 0.25 -5.36 3.99
N LEU A 34 0.92 -5.20 2.85
CA LEU A 34 0.25 -4.83 1.59
C LEU A 34 -0.74 -5.91 1.13
N GLY A 35 -0.46 -7.20 1.31
CA GLY A 35 -1.37 -8.27 0.90
C GLY A 35 -2.56 -8.49 1.82
N THR A 36 -2.42 -8.25 3.13
CA THR A 36 -3.47 -8.56 4.12
C THR A 36 -4.30 -7.35 4.52
N ALA A 37 -3.65 -6.20 4.72
CA ALA A 37 -4.32 -4.99 5.20
C ALA A 37 -4.91 -4.16 4.06
N ALA A 38 -4.33 -4.21 2.85
CA ALA A 38 -4.79 -3.36 1.77
C ALA A 38 -6.16 -3.75 1.22
N GLU A 39 -6.35 -5.03 0.88
CA GLU A 39 -7.62 -5.49 0.30
C GLU A 39 -8.76 -5.45 1.32
N SER A 40 -8.48 -5.58 2.62
CA SER A 40 -9.54 -5.65 3.63
C SER A 40 -9.87 -4.32 4.29
N ALA A 41 -8.90 -3.39 4.43
CA ALA A 41 -9.12 -2.13 5.13
C ALA A 41 -9.25 -0.92 4.20
N TRP A 42 -8.82 -1.04 2.94
CA TRP A 42 -8.69 0.08 2.02
C TRP A 42 -9.47 -0.08 0.71
N ASP A 43 -10.14 -1.21 0.47
CA ASP A 43 -10.98 -1.41 -0.73
C ASP A 43 -12.29 -0.59 -0.67
N ASP A 44 -12.83 -0.39 0.54
CA ASP A 44 -14.11 0.29 0.78
C ASP A 44 -13.98 1.77 1.15
N GLU A 45 -12.76 2.34 1.15
CA GLU A 45 -12.49 3.70 1.70
C GLU A 45 -13.31 4.81 1.02
N GLN A 46 -13.60 4.68 -0.29
CA GLN A 46 -14.41 5.64 -1.03
C GLN A 46 -15.91 5.32 -0.92
N ALA A 47 -16.27 4.05 -0.74
CA ALA A 47 -17.66 3.60 -0.65
C ALA A 47 -18.30 4.00 0.69
N ASP A 48 -17.53 3.92 1.78
CA ASP A 48 -17.97 4.27 3.14
C ASP A 48 -17.78 5.77 3.48
N PHE A 49 -17.25 6.57 2.55
CA PHE A 49 -17.08 8.01 2.75
C PHE A 49 -18.42 8.75 2.61
N GLU A 50 -19.01 9.14 3.74
CA GLU A 50 -20.28 9.87 3.76
C GLU A 50 -20.12 11.39 3.91
N CYS A 51 -20.87 12.15 3.10
CA CYS A 51 -21.03 13.59 3.23
C CYS A 51 -22.46 13.93 3.68
N ASN A 52 -22.62 14.76 4.71
CA ASN A 52 -23.91 15.28 5.14
C ASN A 52 -24.41 16.39 4.21
N THR A 53 -24.88 16.01 3.02
CA THR A 53 -25.40 16.92 2.00
C THR A 53 -26.34 16.19 1.04
N LYS A 54 -27.29 16.92 0.44
CA LYS A 54 -28.15 16.42 -0.65
C LYS A 54 -27.63 16.79 -2.04
N GLN A 55 -26.48 17.48 -2.10
CA GLN A 55 -25.87 17.92 -3.35
C GLN A 55 -25.26 16.71 -4.09
N PRO A 56 -25.72 16.38 -5.31
CA PRO A 56 -25.12 15.29 -6.09
C PRO A 56 -23.66 15.62 -6.46
N GLY A 57 -22.77 14.63 -6.37
CA GLY A 57 -21.35 14.75 -6.70
C GLY A 57 -20.46 15.36 -5.61
N CYS A 58 -21.03 15.87 -4.51
CA CYS A 58 -20.24 16.45 -3.42
C CYS A 58 -19.32 15.42 -2.75
N THR A 59 -19.80 14.21 -2.52
CA THR A 59 -19.03 13.11 -1.92
C THR A 59 -17.74 12.82 -2.69
N THR A 60 -17.82 12.74 -4.02
CA THR A 60 -16.66 12.47 -4.89
C THR A 60 -15.60 13.56 -4.79
N VAL A 61 -16.01 14.83 -4.82
CA VAL A 61 -15.08 15.98 -4.73
C VAL A 61 -14.49 16.12 -3.34
N CYS A 62 -15.29 15.89 -2.29
CA CYS A 62 -14.82 15.91 -0.90
C CYS A 62 -13.82 14.79 -0.63
N TYR A 63 -14.07 13.59 -1.16
CA TYR A 63 -13.15 12.46 -1.06
C TYR A 63 -11.81 12.79 -1.73
N ASP A 64 -11.81 13.26 -2.98
CA ASP A 64 -10.59 13.64 -3.72
C ASP A 64 -9.79 14.75 -3.01
N ARG A 65 -10.49 15.69 -2.35
CA ARG A 65 -9.85 16.77 -1.59
C ARG A 65 -9.27 16.30 -0.25
N ALA A 66 -9.90 15.34 0.41
CA ALA A 66 -9.43 14.80 1.69
C ALA A 66 -8.29 13.80 1.49
N PHE A 67 -8.39 12.95 0.47
CA PHE A 67 -7.46 11.88 0.15
C PHE A 67 -7.03 11.95 -1.32
N PRO A 68 -6.17 12.91 -1.70
CA PRO A 68 -5.72 13.07 -3.09
C PRO A 68 -4.90 11.86 -3.60
N ILE A 69 -4.28 11.13 -2.68
CA ILE A 69 -3.63 9.84 -2.92
C ILE A 69 -4.07 8.94 -1.77
N SER A 70 -4.61 7.75 -2.07
CA SER A 70 -4.96 6.80 -1.02
C SER A 70 -3.71 6.33 -0.28
N HIS A 71 -3.82 6.15 1.03
CA HIS A 71 -2.70 5.67 1.83
C HIS A 71 -2.18 4.32 1.34
N PHE A 72 -3.06 3.47 0.82
CA PHE A 72 -2.67 2.22 0.18
C PHE A 72 -1.75 2.44 -1.04
N ARG A 73 -2.08 3.38 -1.94
CA ARG A 73 -1.22 3.66 -3.12
C ARG A 73 0.12 4.29 -2.76
N TYR A 74 0.23 4.89 -1.58
CA TYR A 74 1.48 5.48 -1.10
C TYR A 74 2.45 4.44 -0.52
N PHE A 75 1.92 3.36 0.09
CA PHE A 75 2.69 2.32 0.78
C PHE A 75 3.28 1.27 -0.16
#